data_AF-A0A2D6P6C0-F1
#
_entry.id   AF-A0A2D6P6C0-F1
#
_cell.length_a   1.000
_cell.length_b   1.000
_cell.length_c   1.000
_cell.angle_alpha   90.00
_cell.angle_beta   90.00
_cell.angle_gamma   90.00
#
_symmetry.space_group_name_H-M   'P 1'
#
loop_
_entity.id
_entity.type
_entity.pdbx_description
1 polymer ?
#
loop_
_entity_poly.entity_id
_entity_poly.type
_entity_poly.pdbx_seq_one_letter_code
_entity_poly.pdbx_strand_id
1 'polypeptide(L)'
;MAQISFKDFFKYDYRVPLLVDKVFQMNGKSNQFATKKGLFKAEKLFIEGKEYKYSKNLYKRIEALQDESNGVKLVIIKGKVSRKSEEIQMNHIEKTAEFGGQEKGKKVNLGNLFEEELHARMLECLNGKSCKGKYAKEATTIIDTLQDINGPINMELQEPIVHEGGKNQPRPLVESSGGIGILPLQAERHGEKLTDVTVHHLNNKKSYLSLKMGSTVTFMNSGVASKFFLESEMSKGEVKLKAGKSVLKTLGLNNKDFCKVFKDYGKGKVMVKNHIRQVRVPTLMNKFLETAIGSNYFMIHGKGGGIDFYHMSKSTNRSASKVQGMMTVYYGGKDGKGKRIDIEFSNQHFDFKLNIRNKQSGIYPSHMMLDYKTKSIPGKVTL
;
A
#
# COMPACT_ATOMS: atom_id res chain seq x y z
N MET A 1 24.35 -5.46 -9.95
CA MET A 1 22.96 -5.68 -9.47
C MET A 1 22.71 -7.19 -9.46
N ALA A 2 21.52 -7.68 -9.12
CA ALA A 2 21.23 -9.12 -9.29
C ALA A 2 21.06 -9.44 -10.78
N GLN A 3 21.61 -10.56 -11.25
CA GLN A 3 21.33 -11.07 -12.60
C GLN A 3 19.88 -11.58 -12.66
N ILE A 4 19.22 -11.39 -13.79
CA ILE A 4 17.86 -11.94 -13.99
C ILE A 4 17.98 -13.45 -14.19
N SER A 5 17.24 -14.24 -13.40
CA SER A 5 17.21 -15.69 -13.57
C SER A 5 16.51 -16.03 -14.89
N PHE A 6 16.81 -17.20 -15.47
CA PHE A 6 16.12 -17.65 -16.69
C PHE A 6 14.60 -17.71 -16.49
N LYS A 7 14.14 -18.30 -15.38
CA LYS A 7 12.70 -18.35 -15.05
C LYS A 7 12.09 -16.96 -14.86
N ASP A 8 12.85 -15.99 -14.36
CA ASP A 8 12.36 -14.62 -14.18
C ASP A 8 12.10 -13.90 -15.51
N PHE A 9 12.72 -14.30 -16.63
CA PHE A 9 12.40 -13.70 -17.93
C PHE A 9 10.97 -14.00 -18.35
N PHE A 10 10.45 -15.18 -18.03
CA PHE A 10 9.10 -15.61 -18.39
C PHE A 10 8.04 -15.19 -17.37
N LYS A 11 8.44 -14.56 -16.26
CA LYS A 11 7.49 -14.11 -15.22
C LYS A 11 6.56 -12.99 -15.69
N TYR A 12 7.00 -12.19 -16.67
CA TYR A 12 6.21 -11.10 -17.22
C TYR A 12 6.30 -11.11 -18.74
N ASP A 13 5.14 -11.10 -19.39
CA ASP A 13 4.95 -11.28 -20.84
C ASP A 13 5.72 -10.26 -21.70
N TYR A 14 6.16 -9.13 -21.12
CA TYR A 14 6.88 -8.09 -21.85
C TYR A 14 8.40 -8.32 -21.94
N ARG A 15 9.00 -9.19 -21.09
CA ARG A 15 10.47 -9.25 -20.93
C ARG A 15 11.18 -9.96 -22.07
N VAL A 16 10.60 -11.04 -22.59
CA VAL A 16 11.15 -11.76 -23.75
C VAL A 16 11.00 -10.93 -25.04
N PRO A 17 9.84 -10.29 -25.32
CA PRO A 17 9.73 -9.29 -26.37
C PRO A 17 10.74 -8.15 -26.21
N LEU A 18 10.91 -7.60 -25.00
CA LEU A 18 11.87 -6.53 -24.72
C LEU A 18 13.32 -6.97 -24.98
N LEU A 19 13.69 -8.21 -24.65
CA LEU A 19 15.01 -8.74 -24.99
C LEU A 19 15.26 -8.65 -26.49
N VAL A 20 14.32 -9.18 -27.29
CA VAL A 20 14.42 -9.20 -28.75
C VAL A 20 14.50 -7.78 -29.30
N ASP A 21 13.61 -6.90 -28.85
CA ASP A 21 13.58 -5.50 -29.29
C ASP A 21 14.89 -4.78 -28.96
N LYS A 22 15.46 -5.00 -27.77
CA LYS A 22 16.77 -4.42 -27.42
C LYS A 22 17.87 -4.97 -28.32
N VAL A 23 18.00 -6.29 -28.50
CA VAL A 23 19.08 -6.85 -29.34
C VAL A 23 19.07 -6.25 -30.76
N PHE A 24 17.89 -6.04 -31.34
CA PHE A 24 17.73 -5.52 -32.70
C PHE A 24 17.43 -4.02 -32.79
N GLN A 25 17.46 -3.28 -31.69
CA GLN A 25 17.15 -1.85 -31.60
C GLN A 25 15.78 -1.43 -32.15
N MET A 26 14.76 -2.26 -31.91
CA MET A 26 13.39 -2.01 -32.36
C MET A 26 12.59 -1.24 -31.31
N ASN A 27 11.49 -0.60 -31.72
CA ASN A 27 10.55 0.09 -30.82
C ASN A 27 11.20 1.14 -29.91
N GLY A 28 12.21 1.86 -30.44
CA GLY A 28 12.94 2.91 -29.71
C GLY A 28 13.84 2.39 -28.58
N LYS A 29 14.17 1.09 -28.56
CA LYS A 29 15.04 0.48 -27.55
C LYS A 29 16.50 0.48 -27.97
N SER A 30 17.40 0.72 -27.02
CA SER A 30 18.84 0.57 -27.25
C SER A 30 19.27 -0.90 -27.09
N ASN A 31 20.32 -1.30 -27.79
CA ASN A 31 20.93 -2.63 -27.70
C ASN A 31 21.90 -2.81 -26.53
N GLN A 32 21.79 -1.96 -25.52
CA GLN A 32 22.68 -2.00 -24.37
C GLN A 32 22.03 -2.77 -23.22
N PHE A 33 22.82 -3.68 -22.65
CA PHE A 33 22.46 -4.50 -21.50
C PHE A 33 23.47 -4.27 -20.39
N ALA A 34 22.99 -4.03 -19.17
CA ALA A 34 23.85 -4.10 -18.00
C ALA A 34 24.22 -5.56 -17.74
N THR A 35 25.49 -5.85 -17.53
CA THR A 35 26.00 -7.19 -17.17
C THR A 35 27.03 -7.04 -16.05
N LYS A 36 27.42 -8.14 -15.40
CA LYS A 36 28.51 -8.13 -14.40
C LYS A 36 29.85 -7.64 -14.97
N LYS A 37 30.07 -7.79 -16.28
CA LYS A 37 31.28 -7.32 -16.98
C LYS A 37 31.21 -5.85 -17.41
N GLY A 38 30.11 -5.15 -17.12
CA GLY A 38 29.83 -3.78 -17.55
C GLY A 38 28.74 -3.71 -18.62
N LEU A 39 28.71 -2.59 -19.35
CA LEU A 39 27.71 -2.34 -20.39
C LEU A 39 28.02 -3.16 -21.64
N PHE A 40 27.14 -4.10 -21.97
CA PHE A 40 27.23 -4.98 -23.13
C PHE A 40 26.35 -4.44 -24.27
N LYS A 41 26.92 -4.23 -25.45
CA LYS A 41 26.22 -3.80 -26.66
C LYS A 41 25.95 -5.02 -27.54
N ALA A 42 24.70 -5.46 -27.59
CA ALA A 42 24.28 -6.63 -28.36
C ALA A 42 24.30 -6.37 -29.87
N GLU A 43 24.72 -7.36 -30.65
CA GLU A 43 24.78 -7.26 -32.11
C GLU A 43 24.01 -8.41 -32.78
N LYS A 44 24.01 -9.61 -32.17
CA LYS A 44 23.40 -10.81 -32.74
C LYS A 44 22.71 -11.65 -31.68
N LEU A 45 21.63 -12.31 -32.07
CA LEU A 45 20.90 -13.28 -31.25
C LEU A 45 21.01 -14.67 -31.87
N PHE A 46 21.36 -15.64 -31.03
CA PHE A 46 21.40 -17.04 -31.37
C PHE A 46 20.41 -17.79 -30.49
N ILE A 47 19.60 -18.64 -31.11
CA ILE A 47 18.70 -19.56 -30.43
C ILE A 47 19.04 -20.97 -30.93
N GLU A 48 19.39 -21.88 -30.02
CA GLU A 48 19.80 -23.26 -30.33
C GLU A 48 20.97 -23.31 -31.33
N GLY A 49 21.92 -22.37 -31.20
CA GLY A 49 23.12 -22.29 -32.06
C GLY A 49 22.89 -21.66 -33.44
N LYS A 50 21.65 -21.32 -33.81
CA LYS A 50 21.33 -20.64 -35.08
C LYS A 50 21.21 -19.14 -34.89
N GLU A 51 21.84 -18.35 -35.77
CA GLU A 51 21.69 -16.89 -35.80
C GLU A 51 20.29 -16.52 -36.33
N TYR A 52 19.61 -15.61 -35.63
CA TYR A 52 18.32 -15.07 -36.06
C TYR A 52 18.42 -13.59 -36.41
N LYS A 53 17.62 -13.17 -37.41
CA LYS A 53 17.32 -11.76 -37.68
C LYS A 53 16.02 -11.38 -36.98
N TYR A 54 15.78 -10.07 -36.82
CA TYR A 54 14.55 -9.59 -36.21
C TYR A 54 13.31 -10.11 -36.92
N SER A 55 12.33 -10.53 -36.13
CA SER A 55 10.96 -10.78 -36.55
C SER A 55 10.03 -10.48 -35.38
N LYS A 56 8.84 -9.94 -35.67
CA LYS A 56 7.84 -9.62 -34.64
C LYS A 56 7.47 -10.82 -33.77
N ASN A 57 7.60 -12.05 -34.28
CA ASN A 57 7.24 -13.29 -33.55
C ASN A 57 8.45 -14.04 -32.98
N LEU A 58 9.67 -13.50 -33.10
CA LEU A 58 10.89 -14.21 -32.67
C LEU A 58 10.89 -14.50 -31.16
N TYR A 59 10.27 -13.64 -30.35
CA TYR A 59 10.14 -13.83 -28.91
C TYR A 59 9.42 -15.14 -28.56
N LYS A 60 8.44 -15.58 -29.37
CA LYS A 60 7.68 -16.83 -29.14
C LYS A 60 8.58 -18.06 -29.19
N ARG A 61 9.65 -18.02 -30.00
CA ARG A 61 10.65 -19.11 -30.05
C ARG A 61 11.44 -19.20 -28.74
N ILE A 62 11.73 -18.07 -28.11
CA ILE A 62 12.41 -18.03 -26.81
C ILE A 62 11.46 -18.47 -25.69
N GLU A 63 10.19 -18.06 -25.73
CA GLU A 63 9.14 -18.50 -24.79
C GLU A 63 8.94 -20.01 -24.80
N ALA A 64 9.02 -20.65 -25.97
CA ALA A 64 8.92 -22.11 -26.09
C ALA A 64 10.03 -22.87 -25.31
N LEU A 65 11.14 -22.21 -24.96
CA LEU A 65 12.26 -22.80 -24.23
C LEU A 65 12.08 -22.74 -22.70
N GLN A 66 11.00 -22.15 -22.19
CA GLN A 66 10.78 -21.91 -20.75
C GLN A 66 10.87 -23.20 -19.91
N ASP A 67 10.34 -24.29 -20.44
CA ASP A 67 10.25 -25.58 -19.75
C ASP A 67 11.44 -26.52 -20.05
N GLU A 68 12.40 -26.08 -20.87
CA GLU A 68 13.57 -26.88 -21.21
C GLU A 68 14.66 -26.81 -20.15
N SER A 69 15.17 -27.97 -19.74
CA SER A 69 16.23 -28.12 -18.72
C SER A 69 17.50 -27.30 -19.03
N ASN A 70 17.76 -27.03 -20.31
CA ASN A 70 18.93 -26.30 -20.79
C ASN A 70 18.58 -24.97 -21.50
N GLY A 71 17.33 -24.50 -21.44
CA GLY A 71 16.86 -23.33 -22.21
C GLY A 71 17.75 -22.09 -22.09
N VAL A 72 18.39 -21.89 -20.93
CA VAL A 72 19.37 -20.81 -20.69
C VAL A 72 20.54 -20.83 -21.66
N LYS A 73 21.10 -22.02 -21.91
CA LYS A 73 22.29 -22.21 -22.74
C LYS A 73 21.96 -22.09 -24.23
N LEU A 74 20.69 -22.21 -24.58
CA LEU A 74 20.22 -22.15 -25.95
C LEU A 74 20.04 -20.72 -26.45
N VAL A 75 19.88 -19.74 -25.55
CA VAL A 75 19.72 -18.32 -25.92
C VAL A 75 21.02 -17.56 -25.65
N ILE A 76 21.78 -17.31 -26.72
CA ILE A 76 23.08 -16.64 -26.68
C ILE A 76 23.00 -15.30 -27.41
N ILE A 77 23.56 -14.27 -26.79
CA ILE A 77 23.64 -12.92 -27.37
C ILE A 77 25.11 -12.61 -27.59
N LYS A 78 25.48 -12.34 -28.85
CA LYS A 78 26.84 -11.90 -29.21
C LYS A 78 26.87 -10.40 -29.37
N GLY A 79 27.96 -9.79 -28.93
CA GLY A 79 28.10 -8.35 -28.93
C GLY A 79 29.45 -7.92 -28.38
N LYS A 80 29.50 -6.72 -27.81
CA LYS A 80 30.76 -6.13 -27.32
C LYS A 80 30.62 -5.58 -25.91
N VAL A 81 31.66 -5.77 -25.10
CA VAL A 81 31.89 -4.97 -23.89
C VAL A 81 33.06 -4.05 -24.19
N SER A 82 32.82 -2.74 -24.19
CA SER A 82 33.78 -1.77 -24.74
C SER A 82 34.16 -2.15 -26.19
N ARG A 83 35.45 -2.45 -26.47
CA ARG A 83 35.94 -2.85 -27.81
C ARG A 83 36.10 -4.37 -28.01
N LYS A 84 35.87 -5.18 -26.98
CA LYS A 84 36.10 -6.64 -27.04
C LYS A 84 34.81 -7.38 -27.38
N SER A 85 34.88 -8.30 -28.34
CA SER A 85 33.79 -9.21 -28.68
C SER A 85 33.56 -10.21 -27.55
N GLU A 86 32.31 -10.35 -27.14
CA GLU A 86 31.90 -11.20 -26.02
C GLU A 86 30.57 -11.89 -26.35
N GLU A 87 30.34 -13.03 -25.71
CA GLU A 87 29.08 -13.76 -25.79
C GLU A 87 28.50 -13.90 -24.38
N ILE A 88 27.20 -13.65 -24.24
CA ILE A 88 26.49 -13.79 -22.97
C ILE A 88 25.25 -14.66 -23.15
N GLN A 89 24.93 -15.43 -22.12
CA GLN A 89 23.63 -16.09 -22.03
C GLN A 89 22.58 -15.08 -21.57
N MET A 90 21.31 -15.32 -21.90
CA MET A 90 20.19 -14.45 -21.54
C MET A 90 20.14 -14.13 -20.03
N ASN A 91 20.42 -15.10 -19.15
CA ASN A 91 20.46 -14.93 -17.70
C ASN A 91 21.68 -14.14 -17.17
N HIS A 92 22.64 -13.77 -18.03
CA HIS A 92 23.78 -12.95 -17.61
C HIS A 92 23.47 -11.46 -17.58
N ILE A 93 22.32 -11.05 -18.10
CA ILE A 93 21.78 -9.69 -18.04
C ILE A 93 21.49 -9.34 -16.57
N GLU A 94 21.84 -8.12 -16.16
CA GLU A 94 21.45 -7.58 -14.87
C GLU A 94 20.00 -7.11 -14.89
N LYS A 95 19.30 -7.36 -13.79
CA LYS A 95 17.91 -6.94 -13.59
C LYS A 95 17.88 -5.42 -13.37
N THR A 96 17.86 -4.63 -14.44
CA THR A 96 17.64 -3.17 -14.45
C THR A 96 16.14 -2.87 -14.38
N ALA A 97 15.71 -1.61 -14.25
CA ALA A 97 14.28 -1.25 -14.28
C ALA A 97 13.54 -1.77 -15.52
N GLU A 98 14.19 -1.73 -16.68
CA GLU A 98 13.66 -2.29 -17.92
C GLU A 98 13.33 -3.79 -17.77
N PHE A 99 14.14 -4.55 -17.03
CA PHE A 99 13.91 -5.97 -16.71
C PHE A 99 13.29 -6.17 -15.32
N GLY A 100 12.59 -5.16 -14.80
CA GLY A 100 11.84 -5.17 -13.54
C GLY A 100 12.72 -5.33 -12.29
N GLY A 101 13.93 -4.82 -12.34
CA GLY A 101 14.79 -4.58 -11.19
C GLY A 101 14.51 -3.23 -10.57
N GLN A 102 14.86 -3.09 -9.30
CA GLN A 102 14.74 -1.79 -8.63
C GLN A 102 15.92 -0.93 -9.06
N GLU A 103 15.65 0.20 -9.72
CA GLU A 103 16.63 1.26 -9.92
C GLU A 103 17.22 1.67 -8.58
N LYS A 104 18.55 1.80 -8.50
CA LYS A 104 19.23 2.46 -7.38
C LYS A 104 19.06 3.98 -7.51
N GLY A 105 17.81 4.46 -7.53
CA GLY A 105 17.50 5.85 -7.24
C GLY A 105 17.35 6.05 -5.74
N LYS A 106 17.50 7.29 -5.24
CA LYS A 106 16.97 7.65 -3.91
C LYS A 106 15.55 7.10 -3.85
N LYS A 107 15.25 6.22 -2.90
CA LYS A 107 13.91 5.68 -2.71
C LYS A 107 13.02 6.83 -2.27
N VAL A 108 12.46 7.55 -3.23
CA VAL A 108 11.49 8.61 -2.96
C VAL A 108 10.22 7.91 -2.49
N ASN A 109 9.80 8.21 -1.26
CA ASN A 109 8.51 7.75 -0.78
C ASN A 109 7.43 8.45 -1.62
N LEU A 110 6.70 7.68 -2.44
CA LEU A 110 5.67 8.24 -3.32
C LEU A 110 4.55 8.96 -2.57
N GLY A 111 4.31 8.61 -1.30
CA GLY A 111 3.39 9.34 -0.42
C GLY A 111 3.93 10.74 -0.12
N ASN A 112 5.15 10.83 0.40
CA ASN A 112 5.79 12.13 0.68
C ASN A 112 5.92 12.99 -0.58
N LEU A 113 6.29 12.40 -1.72
CA LEU A 113 6.35 13.14 -2.99
C LEU A 113 4.97 13.67 -3.40
N PHE A 114 3.92 12.86 -3.24
CA PHE A 114 2.56 13.29 -3.52
C PHE A 114 2.12 14.45 -2.62
N GLU A 115 2.44 14.36 -1.32
CA GLU A 115 2.18 15.41 -0.33
C GLU A 115 2.90 16.72 -0.69
N GLU A 116 4.21 16.65 -0.97
CA GLU A 116 5.03 17.80 -1.35
C GLU A 116 4.57 18.44 -2.68
N GLU A 117 4.33 17.62 -3.71
CA GLU A 117 3.89 18.12 -5.03
C GLU A 117 2.52 18.79 -4.98
N LEU A 118 1.56 18.19 -4.25
CA LEU A 118 0.22 18.77 -4.14
C LEU A 118 0.23 20.04 -3.27
N HIS A 119 0.94 20.04 -2.15
CA HIS A 119 1.09 21.23 -1.29
C HIS A 119 1.72 22.40 -2.04
N ALA A 120 2.83 22.16 -2.75
CA ALA A 120 3.48 23.18 -3.57
C ALA A 120 2.52 23.73 -4.63
N ARG A 121 1.72 22.86 -5.26
CA ARG A 121 0.74 23.27 -6.26
C ARG A 121 -0.38 24.13 -5.67
N MET A 122 -0.87 23.80 -4.48
CA MET A 122 -1.87 24.62 -3.79
C MET A 122 -1.32 26.03 -3.48
N LEU A 123 -0.06 26.14 -3.03
CA LEU A 123 0.58 27.44 -2.80
C LEU A 123 0.75 28.27 -4.08
N GLU A 124 1.10 27.64 -5.20
CA GLU A 124 1.19 28.33 -6.50
C GLU A 124 -0.17 28.85 -6.96
N CYS A 125 -1.21 28.03 -6.84
CA CYS A 125 -2.59 28.38 -7.20
C CYS A 125 -3.11 29.59 -6.38
N LEU A 126 -2.70 29.74 -5.10
CA LEU A 126 -3.10 30.89 -4.28
C LEU A 126 -2.45 32.22 -4.69
N ASN A 127 -1.23 32.20 -5.24
CA ASN A 127 -0.45 33.41 -5.50
C ASN A 127 -0.78 34.09 -6.85
N GLY A 128 -1.92 33.76 -7.47
CA GLY A 128 -2.34 34.33 -8.75
C GLY A 128 -1.42 33.99 -9.93
N LYS A 129 -0.44 33.08 -9.74
CA LYS A 129 0.39 32.55 -10.83
C LYS A 129 -0.43 31.57 -11.66
N SER A 130 -0.06 31.41 -12.93
CA SER A 130 -0.68 30.38 -13.77
C SER A 130 -0.32 29.00 -13.21
N CYS A 131 -1.24 28.41 -12.45
CA CYS A 131 -1.11 27.10 -11.84
C CYS A 131 -1.09 26.06 -12.96
N LYS A 132 0.11 25.60 -13.36
CA LYS A 132 0.33 24.69 -14.51
C LYS A 132 1.23 23.52 -14.14
N GLY A 133 0.78 22.31 -14.43
CA GLY A 133 1.57 21.10 -14.25
C GLY A 133 0.79 20.03 -13.50
N LYS A 134 1.50 19.02 -13.00
CA LYS A 134 0.89 17.92 -12.26
C LYS A 134 0.10 18.43 -11.05
N TYR A 135 -1.12 17.93 -10.91
CA TYR A 135 -2.11 18.28 -9.89
C TYR A 135 -2.66 19.71 -9.91
N ALA A 136 -2.40 20.51 -10.94
CA ALA A 136 -2.84 21.91 -10.96
C ALA A 136 -4.36 22.07 -10.91
N LYS A 137 -5.09 21.27 -11.71
CA LYS A 137 -6.56 21.33 -11.75
C LYS A 137 -7.18 20.84 -10.45
N GLU A 138 -6.58 19.79 -9.89
CA GLU A 138 -6.98 19.16 -8.65
C GLU A 138 -6.75 20.11 -7.47
N ALA A 139 -5.60 20.78 -7.41
CA ALA A 139 -5.30 21.80 -6.41
C ALA A 139 -6.28 22.98 -6.45
N THR A 140 -6.61 23.50 -7.64
CA THR A 140 -7.64 24.55 -7.79
C THR A 140 -8.99 24.07 -7.28
N THR A 141 -9.44 22.89 -7.71
CA THR A 141 -10.74 22.34 -7.31
C THR A 141 -10.81 22.10 -5.80
N ILE A 142 -9.73 21.63 -5.19
CA ILE A 142 -9.62 21.47 -3.73
C ILE A 142 -9.74 22.84 -3.07
N ILE A 143 -8.94 23.84 -3.46
CA ILE A 143 -8.98 25.19 -2.87
C ILE A 143 -10.38 25.79 -2.93
N ASP A 144 -11.03 25.73 -4.09
CA ASP A 144 -12.38 26.26 -4.28
C ASP A 144 -13.38 25.55 -3.35
N THR A 145 -13.33 24.21 -3.30
CA THR A 145 -14.20 23.43 -2.40
C THR A 145 -13.97 23.76 -0.92
N LEU A 146 -12.72 23.95 -0.51
CA LEU A 146 -12.40 24.33 0.86
C LEU A 146 -12.93 25.73 1.19
N GLN A 147 -12.88 26.66 0.24
CA GLN A 147 -13.44 28.00 0.41
C GLN A 147 -14.96 27.99 0.50
N ASP A 148 -15.64 27.18 -0.32
CA ASP A 148 -17.09 27.03 -0.29
C ASP A 148 -17.58 26.45 1.05
N ILE A 149 -16.85 25.48 1.61
CA ILE A 149 -17.26 24.79 2.85
C ILE A 149 -16.86 25.57 4.10
N ASN A 150 -15.63 26.08 4.16
CA ASN A 150 -15.05 26.65 5.38
C ASN A 150 -14.84 28.17 5.31
N GLY A 151 -15.16 28.82 4.21
CA GLY A 151 -14.99 30.26 3.98
C GLY A 151 -13.64 30.61 3.37
N PRO A 152 -13.38 31.90 3.06
CA PRO A 152 -12.17 32.31 2.36
C PRO A 152 -10.88 31.92 3.10
N ILE A 153 -9.84 31.58 2.35
CA ILE A 153 -8.51 31.27 2.91
C ILE A 153 -7.88 32.55 3.47
N ASN A 154 -7.22 32.46 4.63
CA ASN A 154 -6.60 33.59 5.30
C ASN A 154 -5.26 33.96 4.67
N MET A 155 -5.31 34.82 3.66
CA MET A 155 -4.12 35.33 2.96
C MET A 155 -3.29 36.35 3.75
N GLU A 156 -3.72 36.77 4.95
CA GLU A 156 -2.93 37.64 5.83
C GLU A 156 -1.84 36.86 6.58
N LEU A 157 -1.94 35.54 6.63
CA LEU A 157 -0.92 34.68 7.22
C LEU A 157 0.27 34.54 6.28
N GLN A 158 1.49 34.51 6.84
CA GLN A 158 2.70 34.18 6.09
C GLN A 158 2.61 32.78 5.45
N GLU A 159 1.95 31.84 6.15
CA GLU A 159 1.70 30.48 5.68
C GLU A 159 0.19 30.15 5.76
N PRO A 160 -0.61 30.48 4.74
CA PRO A 160 -2.04 30.17 4.72
C PRO A 160 -2.33 28.67 4.54
N ILE A 161 -1.36 27.94 3.98
CA ILE A 161 -1.39 26.49 3.77
C ILE A 161 -0.10 25.89 4.33
N VAL A 162 -0.20 25.15 5.41
CA VAL A 162 0.93 24.58 6.16
C VAL A 162 1.08 23.09 5.83
N HIS A 163 2.29 22.66 5.48
CA HIS A 163 2.61 21.24 5.29
C HIS A 163 2.90 20.57 6.64
N GLU A 164 2.18 19.49 6.94
CA GLU A 164 2.12 18.83 8.25
C GLU A 164 2.60 17.37 8.22
N GLY A 165 2.80 16.77 7.04
CA GLY A 165 3.10 15.33 6.85
C GLY A 165 4.36 14.81 7.58
N GLY A 166 5.23 15.69 8.06
CA GLY A 166 6.37 15.35 8.91
C GLY A 166 6.07 15.21 10.40
N LYS A 167 4.91 15.67 10.88
CA LYS A 167 4.56 15.66 12.32
C LYS A 167 3.98 14.30 12.72
N ASN A 168 4.75 13.52 13.47
CA ASN A 168 4.27 12.26 14.01
C ASN A 168 3.30 12.49 15.18
N GLN A 169 2.00 12.57 14.89
CA GLN A 169 0.95 12.73 15.89
C GLN A 169 0.40 11.35 16.30
N PRO A 170 0.57 10.91 17.57
CA PRO A 170 0.20 9.57 17.97
C PRO A 170 -1.32 9.39 18.02
N ARG A 171 -1.79 8.28 17.42
CA ARG A 171 -3.17 7.78 17.50
C ARG A 171 -3.18 6.37 18.11
N PRO A 172 -2.91 6.24 19.43
CA PRO A 172 -2.80 4.94 20.08
C PRO A 172 -4.15 4.24 20.21
N LEU A 173 -4.11 2.91 20.11
CA LEU A 173 -5.22 2.03 20.50
C LEU A 173 -5.32 2.01 22.02
N VAL A 174 -6.54 2.16 22.54
CA VAL A 174 -6.84 2.15 23.97
C VAL A 174 -8.12 1.36 24.26
N GLU A 175 -8.31 0.97 25.52
CA GLU A 175 -9.61 0.51 25.99
C GLU A 175 -10.60 1.68 26.05
N SER A 176 -11.84 1.43 25.61
CA SER A 176 -12.91 2.44 25.66
C SER A 176 -14.28 1.77 25.74
N SER A 177 -15.13 2.25 26.66
CA SER A 177 -16.55 1.89 26.74
C SER A 177 -16.86 0.38 26.66
N GLY A 178 -16.07 -0.44 27.35
CA GLY A 178 -16.23 -1.91 27.36
C GLY A 178 -15.73 -2.63 26.10
N GLY A 179 -15.04 -1.92 25.21
CA GLY A 179 -14.33 -2.40 24.03
C GLY A 179 -13.03 -1.61 23.80
N ILE A 180 -12.73 -1.27 22.54
CA ILE A 180 -11.53 -0.50 22.16
C ILE A 180 -11.87 0.73 21.32
N GLY A 181 -10.95 1.70 21.30
CA GLY A 181 -11.00 2.89 20.45
C GLY A 181 -9.60 3.42 20.13
N ILE A 182 -9.53 4.37 19.20
CA ILE A 182 -8.30 5.09 18.86
C ILE A 182 -8.36 6.47 19.50
N LEU A 183 -7.28 6.92 20.15
CA LEU A 183 -7.25 8.28 20.67
C LEU A 183 -7.05 9.32 19.54
N PRO A 184 -7.70 10.49 19.65
CA PRO A 184 -8.69 10.88 20.67
C PRO A 184 -10.04 10.14 20.54
N LEU A 185 -10.72 9.82 21.66
CA LEU A 185 -11.99 9.06 21.61
C LEU A 185 -13.17 9.79 20.95
N GLN A 186 -13.01 11.08 20.62
CA GLN A 186 -13.97 11.86 19.86
C GLN A 186 -13.53 11.89 18.40
N ALA A 187 -14.36 11.35 17.50
CA ALA A 187 -14.05 11.21 16.08
C ALA A 187 -13.61 12.54 15.44
N GLU A 188 -14.23 13.66 15.82
CA GLU A 188 -14.02 15.01 15.29
C GLU A 188 -12.65 15.60 15.62
N ARG A 189 -11.97 15.07 16.65
CA ARG A 189 -10.63 15.50 17.04
C ARG A 189 -9.53 14.80 16.24
N HIS A 190 -9.89 13.90 15.34
CA HIS A 190 -8.92 13.19 14.50
C HIS A 190 -8.43 13.99 13.32
N GLY A 191 -9.18 14.97 12.81
CA GLY A 191 -8.76 15.74 11.64
C GLY A 191 -7.38 16.38 11.82
N GLU A 192 -7.17 17.07 12.93
CA GLU A 192 -5.88 17.65 13.32
C GLU A 192 -4.76 16.59 13.49
N LYS A 193 -5.11 15.36 13.87
CA LYS A 193 -4.14 14.25 14.05
C LYS A 193 -3.82 13.51 12.75
N LEU A 194 -4.63 13.69 11.72
CA LEU A 194 -4.55 13.00 10.42
C LEU A 194 -4.06 13.90 9.29
N THR A 195 -3.95 15.19 9.57
CA THR A 195 -3.63 16.21 8.59
C THR A 195 -2.19 16.07 8.11
N ASP A 196 -2.01 15.99 6.80
CA ASP A 196 -0.74 16.10 6.11
C ASP A 196 -0.57 17.52 5.53
N VAL A 197 -1.68 18.26 5.33
CA VAL A 197 -1.70 19.69 4.99
C VAL A 197 -2.86 20.39 5.73
N THR A 198 -2.59 21.53 6.37
CA THR A 198 -3.62 22.35 7.02
C THR A 198 -3.82 23.67 6.28
N VAL A 199 -5.07 24.00 5.94
CA VAL A 199 -5.45 25.29 5.34
C VAL A 199 -6.15 26.16 6.39
N HIS A 200 -5.71 27.40 6.53
CA HIS A 200 -6.23 28.37 7.49
C HIS A 200 -7.22 29.32 6.79
N HIS A 201 -8.38 29.52 7.39
CA HIS A 201 -9.46 30.36 6.84
C HIS A 201 -9.61 31.66 7.64
N LEU A 202 -10.12 32.73 7.01
CA LEU A 202 -10.27 34.06 7.63
C LEU A 202 -11.16 34.04 8.88
N ASN A 203 -12.12 33.13 8.93
CA ASN A 203 -13.04 32.96 10.06
C ASN A 203 -12.46 32.07 11.19
N ASN A 204 -11.14 31.92 11.26
CA ASN A 204 -10.40 31.06 12.21
C ASN A 204 -10.69 29.55 12.10
N LYS A 205 -11.44 29.11 11.08
CA LYS A 205 -11.58 27.67 10.79
C LYS A 205 -10.31 27.12 10.16
N LYS A 206 -10.16 25.79 10.26
CA LYS A 206 -9.09 25.03 9.62
C LYS A 206 -9.68 23.91 8.77
N SER A 207 -9.16 23.75 7.56
CA SER A 207 -9.37 22.52 6.79
C SER A 207 -8.17 21.61 6.98
N TYR A 208 -8.43 20.39 7.45
CA TYR A 208 -7.41 19.36 7.62
C TYR A 208 -7.45 18.40 6.44
N LEU A 209 -6.35 18.25 5.71
CA LEU A 209 -6.27 17.43 4.52
C LEU A 209 -5.41 16.20 4.83
N SER A 210 -5.99 15.01 4.76
CA SER A 210 -5.25 13.75 4.89
C SER A 210 -4.96 13.19 3.51
N LEU A 211 -3.68 13.20 3.13
CA LEU A 211 -3.20 12.81 1.82
C LEU A 211 -2.73 11.36 1.88
N LYS A 212 -3.16 10.55 0.92
CA LYS A 212 -2.78 9.14 0.83
C LYS A 212 -2.46 8.78 -0.61
N MET A 213 -1.41 7.99 -0.81
CA MET A 213 -0.98 7.58 -2.14
C MET A 213 -0.92 6.04 -2.25
N GLY A 214 -1.49 5.50 -3.33
CA GLY A 214 -1.38 4.09 -3.70
C GLY A 214 -2.68 3.29 -3.56
N SER A 215 -2.64 2.02 -3.95
CA SER A 215 -3.85 1.16 -4.05
C SER A 215 -4.38 0.66 -2.71
N THR A 216 -3.58 0.75 -1.65
CA THR A 216 -3.90 0.20 -0.33
C THR A 216 -3.67 1.29 0.70
N VAL A 217 -4.73 1.63 1.43
CA VAL A 217 -4.73 2.65 2.47
C VAL A 217 -5.18 2.06 3.79
N THR A 218 -4.71 2.64 4.89
CA THR A 218 -4.93 2.12 6.24
C THR A 218 -5.46 3.23 7.13
N PHE A 219 -6.50 2.96 7.92
CA PHE A 219 -7.04 3.91 8.88
C PHE A 219 -6.20 3.97 10.16
N MET A 220 -5.61 2.83 10.53
CA MET A 220 -4.75 2.71 11.70
C MET A 220 -3.76 1.55 11.55
N ASN A 221 -2.59 1.71 12.15
CA ASN A 221 -1.58 0.67 12.31
C ASN A 221 -0.96 0.84 13.71
N SER A 222 -1.54 0.16 14.69
CA SER A 222 -1.26 0.38 16.11
C SER A 222 -0.49 -0.78 16.72
N GLY A 223 0.49 -0.47 17.57
CA GLY A 223 1.25 -1.48 18.32
C GLY A 223 0.41 -2.15 19.41
N VAL A 224 0.55 -3.47 19.58
CA VAL A 224 -0.29 -4.27 20.50
C VAL A 224 0.45 -5.24 21.44
N ALA A 225 1.71 -5.59 21.19
CA ALA A 225 2.44 -6.68 21.89
C ALA A 225 2.44 -6.57 23.43
N SER A 226 2.80 -5.42 23.99
CA SER A 226 2.99 -5.29 25.44
C SER A 226 1.78 -4.77 26.21
N LYS A 227 0.82 -4.15 25.52
CA LYS A 227 -0.37 -3.55 26.15
C LYS A 227 -1.63 -4.40 26.03
N PHE A 228 -1.69 -5.24 25.00
CA PHE A 228 -2.88 -6.02 24.68
C PHE A 228 -2.60 -7.52 24.63
N PHE A 229 -1.45 -7.94 24.11
CA PHE A 229 -1.18 -9.33 23.74
C PHE A 229 0.17 -9.83 24.25
N LEU A 230 0.28 -10.02 25.56
CA LEU A 230 1.49 -10.52 26.18
C LEU A 230 1.82 -11.93 25.70
N GLU A 231 3.05 -12.12 25.25
CA GLU A 231 3.59 -13.43 24.86
C GLU A 231 3.51 -14.45 26.01
N SER A 232 3.78 -14.02 27.24
CA SER A 232 3.72 -14.86 28.44
C SER A 232 2.32 -15.41 28.75
N GLU A 233 1.26 -14.75 28.24
CA GLU A 233 -0.13 -15.20 28.35
C GLU A 233 -0.52 -16.06 27.14
N MET A 234 -0.25 -15.55 25.93
CA MET A 234 -0.64 -16.23 24.69
C MET A 234 0.05 -17.59 24.50
N SER A 235 1.31 -17.71 24.90
CA SER A 235 2.05 -18.99 24.90
C SER A 235 1.38 -20.05 25.80
N LYS A 236 0.72 -19.60 26.87
CA LYS A 236 -0.07 -20.45 27.79
C LYS A 236 -1.47 -20.75 27.26
N GLY A 237 -1.89 -20.13 26.15
CA GLY A 237 -3.13 -20.44 25.43
C GLY A 237 -4.32 -19.53 25.78
N GLU A 238 -4.10 -18.43 26.49
CA GLU A 238 -5.18 -17.52 26.90
C GLU A 238 -4.67 -16.09 27.06
N VAL A 239 -5.35 -15.12 26.45
CA VAL A 239 -5.18 -13.69 26.74
C VAL A 239 -5.94 -13.36 28.03
N LYS A 240 -5.23 -12.90 29.05
CA LYS A 240 -5.81 -12.58 30.37
C LYS A 240 -5.94 -11.08 30.58
N LEU A 241 -5.03 -10.29 30.03
CA LEU A 241 -5.10 -8.82 30.08
C LEU A 241 -6.47 -8.31 29.67
N LYS A 242 -7.02 -7.40 30.49
CA LYS A 242 -8.31 -6.76 30.23
C LYS A 242 -8.34 -6.07 28.87
N ALA A 243 -7.29 -5.31 28.54
CA ALA A 243 -7.14 -4.66 27.24
C ALA A 243 -7.16 -5.65 26.07
N GLY A 244 -6.44 -6.77 26.17
CA GLY A 244 -6.48 -7.82 25.17
C GLY A 244 -7.86 -8.45 25.01
N LYS A 245 -8.55 -8.75 26.12
CA LYS A 245 -9.93 -9.23 26.11
C LYS A 245 -10.90 -8.23 25.48
N SER A 246 -10.69 -6.93 25.70
CA SER A 246 -11.47 -5.85 25.07
C SER A 246 -11.30 -5.84 23.55
N VAL A 247 -10.10 -6.10 23.02
CA VAL A 247 -9.88 -6.28 21.57
C VAL A 247 -10.66 -7.50 21.07
N LEU A 248 -10.49 -8.66 21.71
CA LEU A 248 -11.15 -9.90 21.28
C LEU A 248 -12.67 -9.76 21.30
N LYS A 249 -13.24 -9.14 22.33
CA LYS A 249 -14.68 -8.87 22.44
C LYS A 249 -15.17 -7.92 21.35
N THR A 250 -14.43 -6.85 21.08
CA THR A 250 -14.80 -5.86 20.04
C THR A 250 -14.81 -6.49 18.65
N LEU A 251 -13.92 -7.46 18.41
CA LEU A 251 -13.75 -8.14 17.13
C LEU A 251 -14.43 -9.52 17.06
N GLY A 252 -15.19 -9.92 18.10
CA GLY A 252 -15.89 -11.21 18.13
C GLY A 252 -14.97 -12.44 18.06
N LEU A 253 -13.73 -12.32 18.54
CA LEU A 253 -12.73 -13.38 18.45
C LEU A 253 -12.78 -14.30 19.66
N ASN A 254 -12.76 -15.61 19.40
CA ASN A 254 -12.53 -16.62 20.45
C ASN A 254 -11.09 -16.53 20.98
N ASN A 255 -10.95 -16.39 22.30
CA ASN A 255 -9.66 -16.21 22.97
C ASN A 255 -8.70 -17.41 22.81
N LYS A 256 -9.20 -18.63 23.03
CA LYS A 256 -8.38 -19.85 22.91
C LYS A 256 -7.89 -20.05 21.49
N ASP A 257 -8.78 -19.91 20.50
CA ASP A 257 -8.41 -20.06 19.09
C ASP A 257 -7.47 -18.95 18.63
N PHE A 258 -7.67 -17.73 19.13
CA PHE A 258 -6.75 -16.62 18.87
C PHE A 258 -5.33 -16.95 19.34
N CYS A 259 -5.16 -17.41 20.59
CA CYS A 259 -3.85 -17.81 21.10
C CYS A 259 -3.28 -19.02 20.35
N LYS A 260 -4.12 -19.99 19.98
CA LYS A 260 -3.71 -21.21 19.28
C LYS A 260 -3.01 -20.90 17.95
N VAL A 261 -3.49 -19.90 17.20
CA VAL A 261 -2.85 -19.43 15.94
C VAL A 261 -1.40 -19.02 16.14
N PHE A 262 -1.03 -18.45 17.28
CA PHE A 262 0.36 -18.01 17.50
C PHE A 262 1.17 -19.10 18.19
N LYS A 263 0.59 -19.76 19.20
CA LYS A 263 1.24 -20.84 19.96
C LYS A 263 1.64 -22.04 19.09
N ASP A 264 0.80 -22.43 18.13
CA ASP A 264 1.01 -23.61 17.28
C ASP A 264 1.61 -23.29 15.90
N TYR A 265 2.02 -22.04 15.69
CA TYR A 265 2.66 -21.61 14.46
C TYR A 265 3.96 -22.38 14.17
N GLY A 266 4.23 -22.64 12.89
CA GLY A 266 5.43 -23.35 12.44
C GLY A 266 5.33 -24.88 12.44
N LYS A 267 4.21 -25.46 12.88
CA LYS A 267 4.00 -26.93 12.91
C LYS A 267 3.52 -27.54 11.58
N GLY A 268 3.51 -26.76 10.50
CA GLY A 268 3.18 -27.23 9.13
C GLY A 268 1.70 -27.59 8.88
N LYS A 269 0.81 -27.42 9.87
CA LYS A 269 -0.61 -27.80 9.81
C LYS A 269 -1.52 -26.59 10.08
N VAL A 270 -2.77 -26.70 9.65
CA VAL A 270 -3.81 -25.73 10.04
C VAL A 270 -3.94 -25.74 11.56
N MET A 271 -3.83 -24.56 12.18
CA MET A 271 -3.68 -24.48 13.64
C MET A 271 -5.02 -24.53 14.37
N VAL A 272 -6.09 -24.04 13.75
CA VAL A 272 -7.44 -24.00 14.33
C VAL A 272 -8.39 -24.76 13.41
N LYS A 273 -9.16 -25.71 13.93
CA LYS A 273 -10.21 -26.38 13.15
C LYS A 273 -11.28 -25.36 12.76
N ASN A 274 -11.77 -25.45 11.52
CA ASN A 274 -12.68 -24.46 10.93
C ASN A 274 -12.08 -23.05 11.06
N HIS A 275 -10.88 -22.88 10.50
CA HIS A 275 -10.09 -21.66 10.63
C HIS A 275 -10.73 -20.46 9.93
N ILE A 276 -11.69 -20.68 9.03
CA ILE A 276 -12.52 -19.66 8.40
C ILE A 276 -13.89 -19.68 9.08
N ARG A 277 -14.31 -18.54 9.64
CA ARG A 277 -15.58 -18.45 10.38
C ARG A 277 -16.37 -17.22 9.98
N GLN A 278 -17.68 -17.41 9.83
CA GLN A 278 -18.63 -16.30 9.79
C GLN A 278 -18.97 -15.92 11.22
N VAL A 279 -18.71 -14.68 11.60
CA VAL A 279 -18.96 -14.15 12.94
C VAL A 279 -19.91 -12.96 12.80
N ARG A 280 -20.95 -12.89 13.63
CA ARG A 280 -21.82 -11.72 13.66
C ARG A 280 -21.02 -10.49 14.11
N VAL A 281 -21.15 -9.39 13.38
CA VAL A 281 -20.47 -8.14 13.69
C VAL A 281 -20.87 -7.64 15.09
N PRO A 282 -19.93 -7.49 16.04
CA PRO A 282 -20.23 -6.96 17.36
C PRO A 282 -20.60 -5.48 17.28
N THR A 283 -21.55 -5.05 18.11
CA THR A 283 -21.97 -3.64 18.20
C THR A 283 -20.83 -2.71 18.61
N LEU A 284 -19.88 -3.20 19.41
CA LEU A 284 -18.67 -2.47 19.81
C LEU A 284 -17.77 -2.11 18.62
N MET A 285 -17.85 -2.86 17.51
CA MET A 285 -17.02 -2.62 16.33
C MET A 285 -17.35 -1.27 15.69
N ASN A 286 -18.62 -0.84 15.68
CA ASN A 286 -19.00 0.45 15.11
C ASN A 286 -18.36 1.62 15.87
N LYS A 287 -18.34 1.57 17.21
CA LYS A 287 -17.67 2.59 18.04
C LYS A 287 -16.15 2.63 17.80
N PHE A 288 -15.54 1.45 17.70
CA PHE A 288 -14.13 1.34 17.34
C PHE A 288 -13.87 1.98 15.96
N LEU A 289 -14.68 1.65 14.96
CA LEU A 289 -14.56 2.18 13.60
C LEU A 289 -14.77 3.69 13.52
N GLU A 290 -15.66 4.29 14.32
CA GLU A 290 -15.85 5.75 14.39
C GLU A 290 -14.53 6.46 14.73
N THR A 291 -13.83 6.00 15.76
CA THR A 291 -12.52 6.57 16.16
C THR A 291 -11.37 6.14 15.25
N ALA A 292 -11.41 4.93 14.67
CA ALA A 292 -10.39 4.47 13.74
C ALA A 292 -10.40 5.27 12.44
N ILE A 293 -11.59 5.54 11.89
CA ILE A 293 -11.77 6.35 10.68
C ILE A 293 -11.56 7.84 10.99
N GLY A 294 -12.08 8.31 12.13
CA GLY A 294 -12.06 9.72 12.51
C GLY A 294 -12.95 10.60 11.62
N SER A 295 -13.08 11.86 11.98
CA SER A 295 -13.82 12.87 11.19
C SER A 295 -13.18 14.25 11.30
N ASN A 296 -13.82 15.23 10.65
CA ASN A 296 -13.37 16.62 10.54
C ASN A 296 -12.10 16.78 9.69
N TYR A 297 -12.02 16.06 8.57
CA TYR A 297 -10.93 16.19 7.60
C TYR A 297 -11.41 15.87 6.18
N PHE A 298 -10.66 16.35 5.19
CA PHE A 298 -10.82 16.00 3.79
C PHE A 298 -9.84 14.87 3.44
N MET A 299 -10.35 13.78 2.87
CA MET A 299 -9.51 12.73 2.31
C MET A 299 -9.10 13.14 0.90
N ILE A 300 -7.81 13.03 0.62
CA ILE A 300 -7.22 13.21 -0.71
C ILE A 300 -6.44 11.95 -1.03
N HIS A 301 -7.03 11.07 -1.83
CA HIS A 301 -6.45 9.76 -2.15
C HIS A 301 -5.98 9.72 -3.59
N GLY A 302 -4.67 9.94 -3.77
CA GLY A 302 -3.97 9.75 -5.03
C GLY A 302 -3.87 8.27 -5.41
N LYS A 303 -4.38 7.93 -6.59
CA LYS A 303 -4.32 6.59 -7.17
C LYS A 303 -3.94 6.70 -8.66
N GLY A 304 -3.60 5.57 -9.28
CA GLY A 304 -3.18 5.55 -10.69
C GLY A 304 -4.21 6.09 -11.70
N GLY A 305 -5.45 6.37 -11.28
CA GLY A 305 -6.52 6.90 -12.12
C GLY A 305 -7.12 8.23 -11.64
N GLY A 306 -6.36 9.04 -10.89
CA GLY A 306 -6.78 10.37 -10.42
C GLY A 306 -6.71 10.55 -8.90
N ILE A 307 -7.30 11.62 -8.40
CA ILE A 307 -7.39 11.91 -6.95
C ILE A 307 -8.84 11.76 -6.50
N ASP A 308 -9.12 10.80 -5.62
CA ASP A 308 -10.40 10.77 -4.92
C ASP A 308 -10.40 11.83 -3.82
N PHE A 309 -11.41 12.70 -3.83
CA PHE A 309 -11.56 13.81 -2.90
C PHE A 309 -12.95 13.79 -2.25
N TYR A 310 -13.01 13.82 -0.92
CA TYR A 310 -14.26 13.89 -0.16
C TYR A 310 -14.07 14.41 1.27
N HIS A 311 -15.13 14.96 1.84
CA HIS A 311 -15.16 15.41 3.23
C HIS A 311 -15.62 14.29 4.19
N MET A 312 -14.75 13.89 5.11
CA MET A 312 -15.11 13.01 6.23
C MET A 312 -15.68 13.84 7.38
N SER A 313 -16.91 14.34 7.19
CA SER A 313 -17.66 15.02 8.24
C SER A 313 -18.07 14.04 9.36
N LYS A 314 -18.60 14.57 10.47
CA LYS A 314 -19.18 13.76 11.55
C LYS A 314 -20.28 12.82 11.08
N SER A 315 -21.17 13.29 10.19
CA SER A 315 -22.26 12.47 9.65
C SER A 315 -21.74 11.40 8.69
N THR A 316 -20.79 11.77 7.82
CA THR A 316 -20.13 10.83 6.92
C THR A 316 -19.42 9.72 7.70
N ASN A 317 -18.67 10.07 8.76
CA ASN A 317 -18.00 9.10 9.63
C ASN A 317 -19.00 8.14 10.29
N ARG A 318 -20.08 8.65 10.90
CA ARG A 318 -21.11 7.81 11.53
C ARG A 318 -21.71 6.79 10.55
N SER A 319 -21.97 7.19 9.31
CA SER A 319 -22.45 6.28 8.27
C SER A 319 -21.37 5.28 7.86
N ALA A 320 -20.14 5.76 7.64
CA ALA A 320 -19.00 4.98 7.17
C ALA A 320 -18.46 3.97 8.20
N SER A 321 -18.73 4.19 9.48
CA SER A 321 -18.35 3.29 10.58
C SER A 321 -19.42 2.27 10.92
N LYS A 322 -20.63 2.38 10.35
CA LYS A 322 -21.72 1.45 10.61
C LYS A 322 -21.54 0.18 9.79
N VAL A 323 -21.32 -0.93 10.48
CA VAL A 323 -21.24 -2.28 9.89
C VAL A 323 -22.25 -3.18 10.60
N GLN A 324 -22.89 -4.06 9.83
CA GLN A 324 -23.90 -5.00 10.31
C GLN A 324 -23.74 -6.36 9.59
N GLY A 325 -24.47 -7.37 10.05
CA GLY A 325 -24.44 -8.70 9.45
C GLY A 325 -23.27 -9.54 9.92
N MET A 326 -22.64 -10.25 8.98
CA MET A 326 -21.55 -11.20 9.25
C MET A 326 -20.22 -10.65 8.72
N MET A 327 -19.16 -10.93 9.45
CA MET A 327 -17.77 -10.75 9.03
C MET A 327 -17.09 -12.11 8.91
N THR A 328 -16.09 -12.19 8.04
CA THR A 328 -15.29 -13.41 7.90
C THR A 328 -14.00 -13.28 8.69
N VAL A 329 -13.80 -14.17 9.67
CA VAL A 329 -12.58 -14.28 10.47
C VAL A 329 -11.74 -15.45 9.94
N TYR A 330 -10.46 -15.19 9.70
CA TYR A 330 -9.47 -16.17 9.26
C TYR A 330 -8.41 -16.36 10.35
N TYR A 331 -8.53 -17.44 11.11
CA TYR A 331 -7.55 -17.87 12.10
C TYR A 331 -6.34 -18.48 11.39
N GLY A 332 -5.22 -17.76 11.38
CA GLY A 332 -4.03 -18.18 10.65
C GLY A 332 -4.03 -17.76 9.18
N GLY A 333 -4.81 -16.74 8.81
CA GLY A 333 -4.96 -16.31 7.42
C GLY A 333 -5.78 -17.29 6.57
N LYS A 334 -5.85 -17.05 5.26
CA LYS A 334 -6.74 -17.81 4.34
C LYS A 334 -6.43 -19.31 4.29
N ASP A 335 -5.17 -19.69 4.46
CA ASP A 335 -4.71 -21.08 4.47
C ASP A 335 -4.68 -21.72 5.87
N GLY A 336 -4.92 -20.93 6.92
CA GLY A 336 -4.94 -21.38 8.32
C GLY A 336 -3.57 -21.67 8.93
N LYS A 337 -2.48 -21.31 8.25
CA LYS A 337 -1.09 -21.67 8.63
C LYS A 337 -0.23 -20.46 8.99
N GLY A 338 -0.67 -19.24 8.71
CA GLY A 338 0.09 -18.02 8.96
C GLY A 338 0.04 -17.53 10.41
N LYS A 339 1.06 -16.80 10.86
CA LYS A 339 1.09 -16.11 12.17
C LYS A 339 0.25 -14.82 12.20
N ARG A 340 -1.04 -14.93 11.90
CA ARG A 340 -1.95 -13.77 11.77
C ARG A 340 -3.41 -14.14 11.96
N ILE A 341 -4.20 -13.16 12.40
CA ILE A 341 -5.65 -13.16 12.27
C ILE A 341 -6.02 -12.12 11.22
N ASP A 342 -6.82 -12.52 10.23
CA ASP A 342 -7.42 -11.58 9.28
C ASP A 342 -8.93 -11.54 9.49
N ILE A 343 -9.52 -10.35 9.40
CA ILE A 343 -10.97 -10.16 9.47
C ILE A 343 -11.37 -9.31 8.26
N GLU A 344 -12.26 -9.85 7.43
CA GLU A 344 -12.78 -9.19 6.23
C GLU A 344 -14.28 -8.91 6.44
N PHE A 345 -14.68 -7.65 6.25
CA PHE A 345 -16.05 -7.17 6.39
C PHE A 345 -16.26 -5.93 5.52
N SER A 346 -17.50 -5.53 5.26
CA SER A 346 -17.80 -4.38 4.42
C SER A 346 -19.05 -3.64 4.85
N ASN A 347 -19.20 -2.42 4.36
CA ASN A 347 -20.48 -1.71 4.33
C ASN A 347 -20.66 -1.03 2.96
N GLN A 348 -21.60 -0.10 2.87
CA GLN A 348 -21.85 0.68 1.67
C GLN A 348 -20.64 1.53 1.24
N HIS A 349 -19.80 1.94 2.21
CA HIS A 349 -18.74 2.91 2.00
C HIS A 349 -17.37 2.30 1.79
N PHE A 350 -17.07 1.22 2.49
CA PHE A 350 -15.75 0.63 2.54
C PHE A 350 -15.81 -0.90 2.53
N ASP A 351 -14.83 -1.51 1.86
CA ASP A 351 -14.41 -2.87 2.14
C ASP A 351 -13.23 -2.81 3.11
N PHE A 352 -13.35 -3.46 4.26
CA PHE A 352 -12.37 -3.43 5.33
C PHE A 352 -11.59 -4.74 5.42
N LYS A 353 -10.31 -4.62 5.77
CA LYS A 353 -9.46 -5.74 6.14
C LYS A 353 -8.67 -5.41 7.40
N LEU A 354 -9.09 -5.98 8.51
CA LEU A 354 -8.34 -5.91 9.76
C LEU A 354 -7.35 -7.07 9.84
N ASN A 355 -6.10 -6.81 10.20
CA ASN A 355 -5.10 -7.84 10.49
C ASN A 355 -4.47 -7.63 11.86
N ILE A 356 -4.34 -8.72 12.63
CA ILE A 356 -3.54 -8.80 13.85
C ILE A 356 -2.38 -9.74 13.59
N ARG A 357 -1.16 -9.22 13.60
CA ARG A 357 0.05 -9.99 13.20
C ARG A 357 1.30 -9.48 13.88
N ASN A 358 2.37 -10.28 13.78
CA ASN A 358 3.71 -9.76 14.02
C ASN A 358 4.27 -9.13 12.73
N LYS A 359 4.67 -7.85 12.79
CA LYS A 359 5.40 -7.15 11.70
C LYS A 359 6.93 -7.22 11.84
N GLN A 360 7.42 -7.80 12.93
CA GLN A 360 8.82 -8.08 13.23
C GLN A 360 9.10 -9.58 13.04
N SER A 361 10.31 -10.03 13.40
CA SER A 361 10.72 -11.43 13.28
C SER A 361 9.99 -12.39 14.24
N GLY A 362 9.40 -11.88 15.32
CA GLY A 362 8.72 -12.69 16.34
C GLY A 362 7.43 -13.39 15.87
N ILE A 363 6.86 -14.19 16.79
CA ILE A 363 5.64 -14.97 16.54
C ILE A 363 4.39 -14.20 16.95
N TYR A 364 4.35 -13.68 18.18
CA TYR A 364 3.16 -13.07 18.79
C TYR A 364 2.83 -11.69 18.20
N PRO A 365 1.55 -11.26 18.21
CA PRO A 365 1.14 -10.00 17.61
C PRO A 365 1.96 -8.80 18.07
N SER A 366 2.46 -8.01 17.13
CA SER A 366 3.05 -6.71 17.41
C SER A 366 2.20 -5.56 16.92
N HIS A 367 1.36 -5.79 15.90
CA HIS A 367 0.50 -4.77 15.33
C HIS A 367 -0.92 -5.27 15.05
N MET A 368 -1.86 -4.35 15.20
CA MET A 368 -3.18 -4.42 14.58
C MET A 368 -3.24 -3.34 13.49
N MET A 369 -3.85 -3.66 12.35
CA MET A 369 -3.93 -2.77 11.20
C MET A 369 -5.31 -2.88 10.56
N LEU A 370 -5.90 -1.75 10.20
CA LEU A 370 -7.22 -1.69 9.55
C LEU A 370 -7.06 -1.06 8.16
N ASP A 371 -6.92 -1.92 7.17
CA ASP A 371 -6.85 -1.52 5.77
C ASP A 371 -8.27 -1.35 5.21
N TYR A 372 -8.40 -0.51 4.18
CA TYR A 372 -9.68 -0.30 3.52
C TYR A 372 -9.54 -0.05 2.02
N LYS A 373 -10.67 -0.24 1.32
CA LYS A 373 -10.89 0.25 -0.04
C LYS A 373 -12.19 1.05 -0.07
N THR A 374 -12.13 2.25 -0.64
CA THR A 374 -13.29 3.12 -0.82
C THR A 374 -14.19 2.60 -1.93
N LYS A 375 -15.48 2.41 -1.61
CA LYS A 375 -16.55 2.08 -2.56
C LYS A 375 -17.24 3.37 -2.98
N SER A 376 -18.29 3.74 -2.27
CA SER A 376 -19.05 4.98 -2.46
C SER A 376 -19.11 5.75 -1.15
N ILE A 377 -18.78 7.04 -1.16
CA ILE A 377 -18.89 7.88 0.03
C ILE A 377 -19.53 9.23 -0.36
N PRO A 378 -20.44 9.78 0.47
CA PRO A 378 -21.13 11.02 0.14
C PRO A 378 -20.15 12.14 -0.21
N GLY A 379 -20.43 12.85 -1.31
CA GLY A 379 -19.61 13.97 -1.78
C GLY A 379 -18.26 13.55 -2.39
N LYS A 380 -18.01 12.27 -2.66
CA LYS A 380 -16.81 11.84 -3.37
C LYS A 380 -16.83 12.25 -4.83
N VAL A 381 -15.77 12.92 -5.24
CA VAL A 381 -15.43 13.18 -6.63
C VAL A 381 -14.06 12.55 -6.94
N THR A 382 -13.83 12.20 -8.20
CA THR A 382 -12.50 11.86 -8.72
C THR A 382 -12.05 13.02 -9.59
N LEU A 383 -10.98 13.69 -9.15
CA LEU A 383 -10.38 14.83 -9.82
C LEU A 383 -9.38 14.39 -10.89
#